data_AF-I8VVN0-F1
#
_entry.id   AF-I8VVN0-F1
#
_cell.length_a   1.000
_cell.length_b   1.000
_cell.length_c   1.000
_cell.angle_alpha   90.00
_cell.angle_beta   90.00
_cell.angle_gamma   90.00
#
_symmetry.space_group_name_H-M   'P 1'
#
loop_
_entity.id
_entity.type
_entity.pdbx_description
1 polymer ?
#
loop_
_entity_poly.entity_id
_entity_poly.type
_entity_poly.pdbx_seq_one_letter_code
_entity_poly.pdbx_strand_id
1 'polypeptide(L)'
;MKHASLPLLLTFLFGLTACSKPADPTLMNYEQSLARADSLVQSGAADSARIARLLSGLHSEYNQVKEHSGGSLVRIKPADKRKQYLWGTFTALMIGLNVWLSIKDIQFSKDRKHRRYLVNLSENEQRLRNNEREREELEACLNEMALTDEEREEVEESLLNLTDRNVLLRGENDSLRIRLKEYEKRPLPREAELLEKQNERICLLDKQVQTLTSTLIDRDDVVERLRRQPKFLSDKDWEHLTQLANRVYSDFTNRLATRFPSLTAADLQLCLLIRLRFTNAQVATLIAVSPASVSQQKFRLKKRLMQEEETLFKDGETVDGFVWGY
;
A
#
# COMPACT_ATOMS: atom_id res chain seq x y z
N MET A 1 4.44 2.81 -22.69
CA MET A 1 4.17 4.26 -22.69
C MET A 1 5.45 5.07 -22.88
N LYS A 2 6.28 4.69 -23.86
CA LYS A 2 7.48 5.45 -24.25
C LYS A 2 7.06 6.31 -25.45
N HIS A 3 7.51 7.56 -25.53
CA HIS A 3 7.35 8.53 -26.63
C HIS A 3 6.21 9.57 -26.58
N ALA A 4 5.26 9.54 -25.64
CA ALA A 4 4.20 10.57 -25.61
C ALA A 4 4.63 11.95 -25.04
N SER A 5 5.74 12.02 -24.27
CA SER A 5 6.19 13.26 -23.60
C SER A 5 7.14 14.13 -24.43
N LEU A 6 7.87 13.54 -25.38
CA LEU A 6 8.78 14.24 -26.29
C LEU A 6 8.08 15.27 -27.21
N PRO A 7 6.94 14.95 -27.88
CA PRO A 7 6.28 15.92 -28.75
C PRO A 7 5.69 17.12 -27.97
N LEU A 8 5.28 16.92 -26.71
CA LEU A 8 4.77 17.99 -25.85
C LEU A 8 5.87 18.95 -25.39
N LEU A 9 7.08 18.45 -25.15
CA LEU A 9 8.23 19.28 -24.79
C LEU A 9 8.76 20.08 -26.00
N LEU A 10 8.77 19.46 -27.19
CA LEU A 10 9.14 20.10 -28.45
C LEU A 10 8.16 21.22 -28.83
N THR A 11 6.85 20.99 -28.71
CA THR A 11 5.83 22.03 -28.99
C THR A 11 5.92 23.21 -28.04
N PHE A 12 6.28 22.99 -26.76
CA PHE A 12 6.53 24.08 -25.80
C PHE A 12 7.80 24.88 -26.11
N LEU A 13 8.88 24.20 -26.53
CA LEU A 13 10.12 24.86 -26.98
C LEU A 13 9.89 25.71 -28.24
N PHE A 14 9.06 25.26 -29.18
CA PHE A 14 8.66 26.07 -30.35
C PHE A 14 7.78 27.28 -29.98
N GLY A 15 6.95 27.18 -28.93
CA GLY A 15 6.20 28.34 -28.40
C GLY A 15 7.11 29.44 -27.82
N LEU A 16 8.24 29.06 -27.22
CA LEU A 16 9.24 29.99 -26.70
C LEU A 16 10.04 30.69 -27.81
N THR A 17 10.37 29.98 -28.91
CA THR A 17 11.08 30.60 -30.05
C THR A 17 10.16 31.46 -30.92
N ALA A 18 8.87 31.16 -31.00
CA ALA A 18 7.88 32.05 -31.62
C ALA A 18 7.69 33.37 -30.86
N CYS A 19 8.10 33.43 -29.58
CA CYS A 19 7.96 34.62 -28.74
C CYS A 19 9.24 35.46 -28.58
N SER A 20 10.37 35.07 -29.19
CA SER A 20 11.67 35.69 -28.94
C SER A 20 12.04 36.88 -29.84
N LYS A 21 11.31 37.14 -30.93
CA LYS A 21 11.60 38.29 -31.79
C LYS A 21 11.28 39.60 -31.05
N PRO A 22 12.27 40.53 -30.89
CA PRO A 22 12.03 41.81 -30.24
C PRO A 22 11.04 42.64 -31.07
N ALA A 23 10.23 43.46 -30.39
CA ALA A 23 9.36 44.41 -31.07
C ALA A 23 10.22 45.50 -31.72
N ASP A 24 9.91 45.87 -32.96
CA ASP A 24 10.66 46.90 -33.66
C ASP A 24 10.22 48.30 -33.18
N PRO A 25 11.14 49.11 -32.63
CA PRO A 25 10.80 50.42 -32.09
C PRO A 25 10.30 51.40 -33.17
N THR A 26 10.71 51.24 -34.43
CA THR A 26 10.29 52.12 -35.54
C THR A 26 8.79 51.97 -35.84
N LEU A 27 8.28 50.74 -35.79
CA LEU A 27 6.87 50.40 -36.03
C LEU A 27 5.94 50.97 -34.95
N MET A 28 6.35 50.88 -33.68
CA MET A 28 5.61 51.48 -32.55
C MET A 28 5.59 53.00 -32.62
N ASN A 29 6.74 53.61 -32.93
CA ASN A 29 6.85 55.05 -33.06
C ASN A 29 6.01 55.58 -34.22
N TYR A 30 5.91 54.82 -35.33
CA TYR A 30 5.05 55.13 -36.46
C TYR A 30 3.57 55.23 -36.06
N GLU A 31 3.02 54.21 -35.40
CA GLU A 31 1.61 54.18 -34.96
C GLU A 31 1.29 55.31 -33.97
N GLN A 32 2.17 55.53 -32.97
CA GLN A 32 1.99 56.60 -31.98
C GLN A 32 2.06 57.99 -32.62
N SER A 33 2.94 58.18 -33.59
CA SER A 33 3.09 59.46 -34.28
C SER A 33 1.90 59.74 -35.20
N LEU A 34 1.32 58.70 -35.83
CA LEU A 34 0.13 58.82 -36.65
C LEU A 34 -1.11 59.19 -35.80
N ALA A 35 -1.29 58.53 -34.66
CA ALA A 35 -2.36 58.86 -33.71
C ALA A 35 -2.22 60.28 -33.12
N ARG A 36 -0.99 60.73 -32.84
CA ARG A 36 -0.71 62.11 -32.41
C ARG A 36 -0.99 63.12 -33.51
N ALA A 37 -0.60 62.82 -34.75
CA ALA A 37 -0.85 63.68 -35.90
C ALA A 37 -2.36 63.85 -36.14
N ASP A 38 -3.13 62.76 -36.11
CA ASP A 38 -4.60 62.81 -36.24
C ASP A 38 -5.24 63.66 -35.14
N SER A 39 -4.79 63.51 -33.89
CA SER A 39 -5.26 64.32 -32.76
C SER A 39 -4.93 65.82 -32.91
N LEU A 40 -3.73 66.15 -33.41
CA LEU A 40 -3.31 67.53 -33.65
C LEU A 40 -4.07 68.18 -34.82
N VAL A 41 -4.40 67.41 -35.86
CA VAL A 41 -5.22 67.88 -36.97
C VAL A 41 -6.67 68.11 -36.53
N GLN A 42 -7.23 67.20 -35.74
CA GLN A 42 -8.59 67.34 -35.19
C GLN A 42 -8.74 68.52 -34.22
N SER A 43 -7.69 68.84 -33.46
CA SER A 43 -7.69 70.00 -32.54
C SER A 43 -7.39 71.34 -33.22
N GLY A 44 -7.10 71.35 -34.53
CA GLY A 44 -6.81 72.57 -35.30
C GLY A 44 -5.52 73.29 -34.88
N ALA A 45 -4.68 72.65 -34.07
CA ALA A 45 -3.58 73.28 -33.36
C ALA A 45 -2.24 73.27 -34.13
N ALA A 46 -2.19 72.75 -35.37
CA ALA A 46 -0.94 72.53 -36.06
C ALA A 46 -0.97 72.80 -37.58
N ASP A 47 0.16 73.30 -38.07
CA ASP A 47 0.44 73.57 -39.48
C ASP A 47 0.59 72.24 -40.26
N SER A 48 -0.39 71.95 -41.11
CA SER A 48 -0.57 70.68 -41.81
C SER A 48 0.64 70.31 -42.67
N ALA A 49 1.34 71.31 -43.23
CA ALA A 49 2.53 71.09 -44.06
C ALA A 49 3.73 70.58 -43.28
N ARG A 50 3.85 70.94 -41.99
CA ARG A 50 4.95 70.48 -41.13
C ARG A 50 4.71 69.05 -40.65
N ILE A 51 3.45 68.73 -40.30
CA ILE A 51 3.04 67.37 -39.92
C ILE A 51 3.24 66.41 -41.10
N ALA A 52 2.81 66.79 -42.31
CA ALA A 52 2.96 65.95 -43.50
C ALA A 52 4.43 65.58 -43.80
N ARG A 53 5.36 66.53 -43.62
CA ARG A 53 6.80 66.27 -43.80
C ARG A 53 7.37 65.30 -42.75
N LEU A 54 6.98 65.46 -41.49
CA LEU A 54 7.39 64.54 -40.42
C LEU A 54 6.81 63.13 -40.63
N LEU A 55 5.53 63.04 -41.02
CA LEU A 55 4.89 61.76 -41.31
C LEU A 55 5.53 61.08 -42.52
N SER A 56 5.91 61.84 -43.56
CA SER A 56 6.58 61.30 -44.74
C SER A 56 7.94 60.68 -44.43
N GLY A 57 8.74 61.32 -43.57
CA GLY A 57 10.02 60.75 -43.13
C GLY A 57 9.83 59.45 -42.36
N LEU A 58 8.88 59.44 -41.42
CA LEU A 58 8.53 58.27 -40.62
C LEU A 58 7.94 57.12 -41.46
N HIS A 59 7.17 57.45 -42.50
CA HIS A 59 6.61 56.48 -43.44
C HIS A 59 7.67 55.83 -44.32
N SER A 60 8.70 56.57 -44.70
CA SER A 60 9.86 56.03 -45.43
C SER A 60 10.62 55.01 -44.57
N GLU A 61 10.89 55.34 -43.30
CA GLU A 61 11.54 54.40 -42.36
C GLU A 61 10.68 53.15 -42.14
N TYR A 62 9.37 53.30 -42.00
CA TYR A 62 8.43 52.17 -41.89
C TYR A 62 8.50 51.25 -43.11
N ASN A 63 8.47 51.80 -44.33
CA ASN A 63 8.51 51.01 -45.55
C ASN A 63 9.84 50.26 -45.69
N GLN A 64 10.95 50.90 -45.33
CA GLN A 64 12.27 50.26 -45.29
C GLN A 64 12.28 49.06 -44.34
N VAL A 65 11.78 49.23 -43.11
CA VAL A 65 11.72 48.15 -42.11
C VAL A 65 10.79 47.02 -42.56
N LYS A 66 9.66 47.35 -43.19
CA LYS A 66 8.70 46.37 -43.73
C LYS A 66 9.30 45.54 -44.87
N GLU A 67 10.07 46.15 -45.77
CA GLU A 67 10.77 45.46 -46.86
C GLU A 67 11.86 44.53 -46.32
N HIS A 68 12.65 44.99 -45.36
CA HIS A 68 13.69 44.17 -44.70
C HIS A 68 13.09 42.99 -43.93
N SER A 69 11.82 43.09 -43.51
CA SER A 69 11.11 42.04 -42.78
C SER A 69 10.61 40.89 -43.66
N GLY A 70 10.69 41.01 -44.99
CA GLY A 70 10.42 39.93 -45.95
C GLY A 70 9.00 39.32 -45.85
N GLY A 71 8.01 40.09 -45.38
CA GLY A 71 6.63 39.61 -45.16
C GLY A 71 6.43 38.76 -43.91
N SER A 72 7.44 38.60 -43.05
CA SER A 72 7.27 37.92 -41.76
C SER A 72 6.46 38.77 -40.77
N LEU A 73 5.63 38.14 -39.92
CA LEU A 73 4.85 38.84 -38.90
C LEU A 73 5.78 39.59 -37.93
N VAL A 74 5.77 40.92 -37.99
CA VAL A 74 6.54 41.78 -37.07
C VAL A 74 5.65 42.18 -35.90
N ARG A 75 6.17 41.99 -34.68
CA ARG A 75 5.43 42.25 -33.44
C ARG A 75 5.48 43.74 -33.11
N ILE A 76 4.31 44.38 -33.04
CA ILE A 76 4.17 45.81 -32.77
C ILE A 76 4.46 46.10 -31.29
N LYS A 77 3.84 45.38 -30.33
CA LYS A 77 4.07 45.64 -28.89
C LYS A 77 5.19 44.77 -28.30
N PRO A 78 6.11 45.33 -27.48
CA PRO A 78 7.09 44.52 -26.75
C PRO A 78 6.36 43.52 -25.83
N ALA A 79 6.88 42.31 -25.74
CA ALA A 79 6.33 41.32 -24.84
C ALA A 79 6.49 41.79 -23.39
N ASP A 80 5.41 41.72 -22.59
CA ASP A 80 5.48 42.05 -21.16
C ASP A 80 6.53 41.17 -20.50
N LYS A 81 7.57 41.77 -19.91
CA LYS A 81 8.61 41.04 -19.16
C LYS A 81 7.98 40.09 -18.13
N ARG A 82 6.88 40.50 -17.49
CA ARG A 82 6.10 39.67 -16.55
C ARG A 82 5.56 38.39 -17.19
N LYS A 83 5.06 38.44 -18.42
CA LYS A 83 4.55 37.25 -19.15
C LYS A 83 5.69 36.32 -19.53
N GLN A 84 6.85 36.87 -19.92
CA GLN A 84 8.05 36.07 -20.23
C GLN A 84 8.58 35.35 -19.00
N TYR A 85 8.65 36.03 -17.84
CA TYR A 85 9.01 35.40 -16.57
C TYR A 85 8.00 34.31 -16.18
N LEU A 86 6.69 34.59 -16.26
CA LEU A 86 5.65 33.60 -15.95
C LEU A 86 5.77 32.34 -16.81
N TRP A 87 5.97 32.50 -18.13
CA TRP A 87 6.19 31.38 -19.04
C TRP A 87 7.49 30.62 -18.76
N GLY A 88 8.58 31.33 -18.43
CA GLY A 88 9.83 30.70 -18.02
C GLY A 88 9.66 29.86 -16.75
N THR A 89 9.02 30.42 -15.72
CA THR A 89 8.76 29.71 -14.47
C THR A 89 7.83 28.52 -14.66
N PHE A 90 6.79 28.66 -15.48
CA PHE A 90 5.87 27.57 -15.79
C PHE A 90 6.58 26.44 -16.54
N THR A 91 7.41 26.78 -17.53
CA THR A 91 8.18 25.78 -18.28
C THR A 91 9.16 25.03 -17.38
N ALA A 92 9.87 25.73 -16.49
CA ALA A 92 10.76 25.11 -15.52
C ALA A 92 10.01 24.16 -14.56
N LEU A 93 8.83 24.57 -14.08
CA LEU A 93 7.97 23.74 -13.23
C LEU A 93 7.47 22.50 -13.96
N MET A 94 7.05 22.63 -15.22
CA MET A 94 6.59 21.50 -16.04
C MET A 94 7.71 20.50 -16.33
N ILE A 95 8.94 20.98 -16.59
CA ILE A 95 10.12 20.12 -16.73
C ILE A 95 10.38 19.38 -15.41
N GLY A 96 10.38 20.09 -14.27
CA GLY A 96 10.55 19.50 -12.95
C GLY A 96 9.50 18.43 -12.63
N LEU A 97 8.24 18.69 -12.95
CA LEU A 97 7.14 17.73 -12.79
C LEU A 97 7.34 16.50 -13.67
N ASN A 98 7.78 16.68 -14.93
CA ASN A 98 8.02 15.58 -15.86
C ASN A 98 9.17 14.67 -15.38
N VAL A 99 10.25 15.26 -14.89
CA VAL A 99 11.38 14.54 -14.29
C VAL A 99 10.92 13.77 -13.04
N TRP A 100 10.17 14.42 -12.15
CA TRP A 100 9.64 13.77 -10.95
C TRP A 100 8.70 12.59 -11.28
N LEU A 101 7.78 12.77 -12.23
CA LEU A 101 6.88 11.71 -12.69
C LEU A 101 7.66 10.56 -13.33
N SER A 102 8.70 10.85 -14.10
CA SER A 102 9.55 9.83 -14.72
C SER A 102 10.31 9.00 -13.67
N ILE A 103 10.89 9.66 -12.66
CA ILE A 103 11.56 8.96 -11.54
C ILE A 103 10.55 8.08 -10.80
N LYS A 104 9.36 8.62 -10.50
CA LYS A 104 8.29 7.88 -9.82
C LYS A 104 7.81 6.68 -10.64
N ASP A 105 7.65 6.80 -11.96
CA ASP A 105 7.25 5.68 -12.83
C ASP A 105 8.34 4.60 -12.91
N ILE A 106 9.63 4.97 -12.93
CA ILE A 106 10.73 4.00 -12.88
C ILE A 106 10.69 3.21 -11.56
N GLN A 107 10.50 3.89 -10.42
CA GLN A 107 10.37 3.23 -9.12
C GLN A 107 9.14 2.31 -9.08
N PHE A 108 7.98 2.81 -9.50
CA PHE A 108 6.74 2.05 -9.52
C PHE A 108 6.79 0.84 -10.48
N SER A 109 7.51 0.96 -11.60
CA SER A 109 7.76 -0.14 -12.52
C SER A 109 8.62 -1.24 -11.90
N LYS A 110 9.64 -0.88 -11.11
CA LYS A 110 10.47 -1.84 -10.36
C LYS A 110 9.66 -2.55 -9.27
N ASP A 111 8.85 -1.82 -8.52
CA ASP A 111 8.01 -2.41 -7.46
C ASP A 111 6.95 -3.37 -8.05
N ARG A 112 6.39 -3.04 -9.21
CA ARG A 112 5.52 -3.95 -9.97
C ARG A 112 6.24 -5.22 -10.43
N LYS A 113 7.52 -5.13 -10.82
CA LYS A 113 8.33 -6.33 -11.15
C LYS A 113 8.53 -7.20 -9.92
N HIS A 114 8.81 -6.61 -8.76
CA HIS A 114 8.96 -7.34 -7.51
C HIS A 114 7.67 -8.13 -7.15
N ARG A 115 6.50 -7.48 -7.20
CA ARG A 115 5.21 -8.15 -6.98
C ARG A 115 4.97 -9.30 -7.95
N ARG A 116 5.35 -9.14 -9.23
CA ARG A 116 5.27 -10.22 -10.22
C ARG A 116 6.21 -11.38 -9.89
N TYR A 117 7.42 -11.11 -9.40
CA TYR A 117 8.33 -12.19 -8.98
C TYR A 117 7.76 -12.99 -7.82
N LEU A 118 7.11 -12.34 -6.84
CA LEU A 118 6.43 -13.04 -5.74
C LEU A 118 5.28 -13.91 -6.25
N VAL A 119 4.42 -13.37 -7.11
CA VAL A 119 3.29 -14.13 -7.68
C VAL A 119 3.81 -15.32 -8.49
N ASN A 120 4.77 -15.10 -9.38
CA ASN A 120 5.35 -16.17 -10.20
C ASN A 120 6.04 -17.24 -9.34
N LEU A 121 6.74 -16.84 -8.26
CA LEU A 121 7.35 -17.79 -7.33
C LEU A 121 6.27 -18.65 -6.67
N SER A 122 5.19 -18.04 -6.17
CA SER A 122 4.09 -18.77 -5.54
C SER A 122 3.36 -19.70 -6.51
N GLU A 123 3.20 -19.27 -7.76
CA GLU A 123 2.57 -20.06 -8.83
C GLU A 123 3.46 -21.25 -9.21
N ASN A 124 4.76 -21.03 -9.37
CA ASN A 124 5.73 -22.08 -9.65
C ASN A 124 5.83 -23.09 -8.49
N GLU A 125 5.78 -22.65 -7.24
CA GLU A 125 5.72 -23.54 -6.08
C GLU A 125 4.43 -24.38 -6.06
N GLN A 126 3.31 -23.80 -6.47
CA GLN A 126 2.05 -24.54 -6.61
C GLN A 126 2.12 -25.57 -7.76
N ARG A 127 2.70 -25.20 -8.89
CA ARG A 127 2.95 -26.12 -10.01
C ARG A 127 3.85 -27.28 -9.59
N LEU A 128 4.93 -27.01 -8.86
CA LEU A 128 5.79 -28.06 -8.31
C LEU A 128 5.02 -29.02 -7.40
N ARG A 129 4.14 -28.50 -6.53
CA ARG A 129 3.30 -29.36 -5.69
C ARG A 129 2.34 -30.24 -6.50
N ASN A 130 1.77 -29.71 -7.57
CA ASN A 130 0.89 -30.49 -8.44
C ASN A 130 1.66 -31.57 -9.21
N ASN A 131 2.80 -31.20 -9.82
CA ASN A 131 3.65 -32.15 -10.53
C ASN A 131 4.17 -33.28 -9.61
N GLU A 132 4.44 -32.98 -8.33
CA GLU A 132 4.86 -34.00 -7.36
C GLU A 132 3.73 -35.01 -7.10
N ARG A 133 2.48 -34.55 -6.97
CA ARG A 133 1.31 -35.44 -6.84
C ARG A 133 1.09 -36.30 -8.09
N GLU A 134 1.17 -35.70 -9.27
CA GLU A 134 1.07 -36.44 -10.54
C GLU A 134 2.17 -37.51 -10.64
N ARG A 135 3.40 -37.18 -10.19
CA ARG A 135 4.49 -38.15 -10.14
C ARG A 135 4.20 -39.31 -9.18
N GLU A 136 3.71 -39.01 -7.97
CA GLU A 136 3.30 -40.03 -6.99
C GLU A 136 2.18 -40.94 -7.53
N GLU A 137 1.20 -40.39 -8.26
CA GLU A 137 0.13 -41.15 -8.90
C GLU A 137 0.66 -42.09 -10.00
N LEU A 138 1.57 -41.61 -10.86
CA LEU A 138 2.20 -42.40 -11.91
C LEU A 138 3.13 -43.49 -11.34
N GLU A 139 3.90 -43.18 -10.28
CA GLU A 139 4.72 -44.15 -9.55
C GLU A 139 3.85 -45.23 -8.88
N ALA A 140 2.69 -44.86 -8.31
CA ALA A 140 1.74 -45.82 -7.77
C ALA A 140 1.14 -46.72 -8.86
N CYS A 141 0.78 -46.15 -10.03
CA CYS A 141 0.27 -46.90 -11.18
C CYS A 141 1.26 -47.98 -11.64
N LEU A 142 2.56 -47.64 -11.75
CA LEU A 142 3.62 -48.60 -12.11
C LEU A 142 3.77 -49.76 -11.12
N ASN A 143 3.52 -49.50 -9.83
CA ASN A 143 3.70 -50.45 -8.74
C ASN A 143 2.47 -51.34 -8.50
N GLU A 144 1.26 -50.82 -8.65
CA GLU A 144 0.02 -51.50 -8.28
C GLU A 144 -0.67 -52.22 -9.46
N MET A 145 -0.43 -51.79 -10.70
CA MET A 145 -1.13 -52.31 -11.87
C MET A 145 -0.26 -53.27 -12.71
N ALA A 146 -0.89 -54.33 -13.23
CA ALA A 146 -0.28 -55.20 -14.24
C ALA A 146 -0.41 -54.53 -15.62
N LEU A 147 0.48 -53.58 -15.90
CA LEU A 147 0.60 -52.85 -17.17
C LEU A 147 1.31 -53.69 -18.24
N THR A 148 0.94 -53.48 -19.51
CA THR A 148 1.71 -53.99 -20.66
C THR A 148 3.05 -53.26 -20.80
N ASP A 149 4.01 -53.84 -21.50
CA ASP A 149 5.35 -53.24 -21.67
C ASP A 149 5.29 -51.87 -22.37
N GLU A 150 4.36 -51.69 -23.31
CA GLU A 150 4.12 -50.41 -24.01
C GLU A 150 3.57 -49.33 -23.07
N GLU A 151 2.58 -49.67 -22.23
CA GLU A 151 2.02 -48.72 -21.25
C GLU A 151 3.04 -48.35 -20.16
N ARG A 152 3.92 -49.28 -19.78
CA ARG A 152 5.02 -49.00 -18.85
C ARG A 152 6.00 -47.97 -19.44
N GLU A 153 6.38 -48.12 -20.69
CA GLU A 153 7.30 -47.19 -21.36
C GLU A 153 6.72 -45.77 -21.47
N GLU A 154 5.43 -45.63 -21.78
CA GLU A 154 4.75 -44.32 -21.83
C GLU A 154 4.69 -43.62 -20.46
N VAL A 155 4.43 -44.39 -19.38
CA VAL A 155 4.43 -43.85 -18.02
C VAL A 155 5.84 -43.45 -17.59
N GLU A 156 6.86 -44.23 -17.91
CA GLU A 156 8.26 -43.90 -17.65
C GLU A 156 8.72 -42.64 -18.41
N GLU A 157 8.32 -42.49 -19.68
CA GLU A 157 8.59 -41.28 -20.46
C GLU A 157 7.92 -40.04 -19.84
N SER A 158 6.66 -40.19 -19.39
CA SER A 158 5.92 -39.13 -18.72
C SER A 158 6.56 -38.71 -17.40
N LEU A 159 7.05 -39.67 -16.60
CA LEU A 159 7.81 -39.42 -15.37
C LEU A 159 9.11 -38.66 -15.65
N LEU A 160 9.83 -39.03 -16.71
CA LEU A 160 11.07 -38.37 -17.11
C LEU A 160 10.80 -36.92 -17.55
N ASN A 161 9.79 -36.69 -18.37
CA ASN A 161 9.36 -35.36 -18.82
C ASN A 161 8.93 -34.47 -17.65
N LEU A 162 8.17 -35.01 -16.70
CA LEU A 162 7.79 -34.30 -15.47
C LEU A 162 9.02 -33.96 -14.62
N THR A 163 9.98 -34.88 -14.52
CA THR A 163 11.22 -34.68 -13.75
C THR A 163 12.07 -33.57 -14.35
N ASP A 164 12.30 -33.57 -15.67
CA ASP A 164 13.04 -32.50 -16.35
C ASP A 164 12.37 -31.14 -16.17
N ARG A 165 11.05 -31.07 -16.35
CA ARG A 165 10.28 -29.85 -16.13
C ARG A 165 10.36 -29.34 -14.68
N ASN A 166 10.35 -30.25 -13.71
CA ASN A 166 10.51 -29.89 -12.30
C ASN A 166 11.90 -29.31 -12.00
N VAL A 167 12.96 -29.84 -12.62
CA VAL A 167 14.32 -29.29 -12.50
C VAL A 167 14.37 -27.86 -13.04
N LEU A 168 13.79 -27.61 -14.22
CA LEU A 168 13.71 -26.28 -14.80
C LEU A 168 12.95 -25.30 -13.90
N LEU A 169 11.77 -25.68 -13.40
CA LEU A 169 10.97 -24.85 -12.50
C LEU A 169 11.69 -24.55 -11.17
N ARG A 170 12.44 -25.51 -10.62
CA ARG A 170 13.28 -25.30 -9.43
C ARG A 170 14.38 -24.29 -9.72
N GLY A 171 15.06 -24.40 -10.87
CA GLY A 171 16.07 -23.43 -11.30
C GLY A 171 15.51 -22.01 -11.49
N GLU A 172 14.32 -21.90 -12.09
CA GLU A 172 13.61 -20.63 -12.19
C GLU A 172 13.28 -20.04 -10.82
N ASN A 173 12.77 -20.86 -9.89
CA ASN A 173 12.46 -20.45 -8.52
C ASN A 173 13.69 -19.96 -7.77
N ASP A 174 14.82 -20.63 -7.91
CA ASP A 174 16.09 -20.19 -7.32
C ASP A 174 16.51 -18.84 -7.90
N SER A 175 16.36 -18.65 -9.21
CA SER A 175 16.64 -17.36 -9.85
C SER A 175 15.71 -16.24 -9.36
N LEU A 176 14.42 -16.54 -9.15
CA LEU A 176 13.44 -15.60 -8.60
C LEU A 176 13.77 -15.25 -7.15
N ARG A 177 14.12 -16.24 -6.32
CA ARG A 177 14.53 -16.05 -4.93
C ARG A 177 15.78 -15.17 -4.81
N ILE A 178 16.77 -15.36 -5.68
CA ILE A 178 17.96 -14.50 -5.73
C ILE A 178 17.56 -13.05 -6.05
N ARG A 179 16.73 -12.85 -7.09
CA ARG A 179 16.24 -11.51 -7.46
C ARG A 179 15.45 -10.87 -6.31
N LEU A 180 14.61 -11.62 -5.61
CA LEU A 180 13.84 -11.13 -4.47
C LEU A 180 14.75 -10.68 -3.31
N LYS A 181 15.77 -11.47 -2.97
CA LYS A 181 16.78 -11.10 -1.94
C LYS A 181 17.54 -9.83 -2.31
N GLU A 182 17.80 -9.60 -3.59
CA GLU A 182 18.45 -8.35 -4.03
C GLU A 182 17.54 -7.13 -3.81
N TYR A 183 16.22 -7.27 -4.02
CA TYR A 183 15.24 -6.22 -3.70
C TYR A 183 15.15 -5.95 -2.19
N GLU A 184 15.26 -6.98 -1.36
CA GLU A 184 15.20 -6.86 0.11
C GLU A 184 16.41 -6.09 0.69
N LYS A 185 17.60 -6.23 0.07
CA LYS A 185 18.81 -5.48 0.47
C LYS A 185 18.75 -3.98 0.17
N ARG A 186 17.74 -3.52 -0.57
CA ARG A 186 17.61 -2.10 -0.93
C ARG A 186 17.22 -1.29 0.31
N PRO A 187 17.83 -0.11 0.54
CA PRO A 187 17.41 0.76 1.64
C PRO A 187 15.92 1.06 1.49
N LEU A 188 15.18 0.77 2.56
CA LEU A 188 13.76 1.07 2.66
C LEU A 188 13.60 2.61 2.61
N PRO A 189 12.48 3.11 2.05
CA PRO A 189 12.15 4.52 2.24
C PRO A 189 12.14 4.84 3.74
N ARG A 190 12.65 6.00 4.14
CA ARG A 190 12.69 6.42 5.56
C ARG A 190 11.35 6.26 6.29
N GLU A 191 10.24 6.43 5.57
CA GLU A 191 8.88 6.23 6.08
C GLU A 191 8.62 4.75 6.45
N ALA A 192 9.07 3.80 5.64
CA ALA A 192 8.93 2.38 5.91
C ALA A 192 9.82 1.93 7.08
N GLU A 193 11.05 2.43 7.18
CA GLU A 193 11.93 2.16 8.34
C GLU A 193 11.34 2.70 9.65
N LEU A 194 10.71 3.88 9.60
CA LEU A 194 10.04 4.46 10.76
C LEU A 194 8.85 3.60 11.19
N LEU A 195 8.05 3.12 10.24
CA LEU A 195 6.92 2.23 10.51
C LEU A 195 7.38 0.89 11.10
N GLU A 196 8.48 0.32 10.61
CA GLU A 196 9.06 -0.90 11.16
C GLU A 196 9.47 -0.70 12.62
N LYS A 197 10.20 0.38 12.93
CA LYS A 197 10.57 0.73 14.31
C LYS A 197 9.35 0.98 15.20
N GLN A 198 8.29 1.56 14.66
CA GLN A 198 7.02 1.74 15.38
C GLN A 198 6.36 0.39 15.67
N ASN A 199 6.32 -0.53 14.70
CA ASN A 199 5.79 -1.88 14.88
C ASN A 199 6.60 -2.68 15.91
N GLU A 200 7.93 -2.61 15.86
CA GLU A 200 8.80 -3.22 16.87
C GLU A 200 8.50 -2.68 18.27
N ARG A 201 8.35 -1.36 18.40
CA ARG A 201 7.97 -0.72 19.67
C ARG A 201 6.60 -1.16 20.15
N ILE A 202 5.62 -1.29 19.26
CA ILE A 202 4.28 -1.80 19.60
C ILE A 202 4.37 -3.24 20.10
N CYS A 203 5.10 -4.11 19.41
CA CYS A 203 5.32 -5.50 19.86
C CYS A 203 6.01 -5.57 21.23
N LEU A 204 7.01 -4.71 21.47
CA LEU A 204 7.68 -4.62 22.76
C LEU A 204 6.71 -4.16 23.86
N LEU A 205 5.93 -3.12 23.60
CA LEU A 205 4.95 -2.60 24.55
C LEU A 205 3.87 -3.66 24.85
N ASP A 206 3.39 -4.38 23.84
CA ASP A 206 2.40 -5.43 24.02
C ASP A 206 2.95 -6.57 24.90
N LYS A 207 4.19 -7.03 24.66
CA LYS A 207 4.87 -8.00 25.53
C LYS A 207 5.04 -7.50 26.96
N GLN A 208 5.37 -6.21 27.13
CA GLN A 208 5.48 -5.59 28.46
C GLN A 208 4.12 -5.56 29.16
N VAL A 209 3.05 -5.15 28.48
CA VAL A 209 1.68 -5.14 29.01
C VAL A 209 1.26 -6.56 29.39
N GLN A 210 1.50 -7.56 28.54
CA GLN A 210 1.18 -8.96 28.85
C GLN A 210 1.92 -9.46 30.09
N THR A 211 3.20 -9.12 30.23
CA THR A 211 4.03 -9.48 31.39
C THR A 211 3.53 -8.77 32.67
N LEU A 212 3.25 -7.48 32.60
CA LEU A 212 2.70 -6.74 33.73
C LEU A 212 1.34 -7.29 34.14
N THR A 213 0.49 -7.58 33.17
CA THR A 213 -0.82 -8.21 33.36
C THR A 213 -0.71 -9.56 34.06
N SER A 214 0.20 -10.44 33.61
CA SER A 214 0.41 -11.73 34.29
C SER A 214 0.92 -11.53 35.72
N THR A 215 1.87 -10.61 35.94
CA THR A 215 2.37 -10.33 37.30
C THR A 215 1.31 -9.75 38.23
N LEU A 216 0.36 -8.95 37.72
CA LEU A 216 -0.75 -8.41 38.50
C LEU A 216 -1.70 -9.52 38.95
N ILE A 217 -1.99 -10.47 38.06
CA ILE A 217 -2.85 -11.63 38.38
C ILE A 217 -2.14 -12.59 39.33
N ASP A 218 -0.85 -12.83 39.12
CA ASP A 218 -0.07 -13.74 39.97
C ASP A 218 0.12 -13.20 41.39
N ARG A 219 0.09 -11.86 41.56
CA ARG A 219 0.16 -11.19 42.85
C ARG A 219 -1.20 -10.97 43.51
N ASP A 220 -2.31 -11.31 42.87
CA ASP A 220 -3.63 -11.20 43.49
C ASP A 220 -3.81 -12.31 44.53
N ASP A 221 -4.04 -11.92 45.79
CA ASP A 221 -4.12 -12.84 46.93
C ASP A 221 -5.24 -13.89 46.78
N VAL A 222 -6.33 -13.55 46.10
CA VAL A 222 -7.47 -14.47 45.88
C VAL A 222 -7.08 -15.50 44.83
N VAL A 223 -6.51 -15.05 43.70
CA VAL A 223 -6.05 -15.94 42.63
C VAL A 223 -4.94 -16.86 43.13
N GLU A 224 -3.94 -16.34 43.84
CA GLU A 224 -2.83 -17.13 44.38
C GLU A 224 -3.34 -18.21 45.34
N ARG A 225 -4.25 -17.84 46.26
CA ARG A 225 -4.87 -18.78 47.20
C ARG A 225 -5.65 -19.87 46.48
N LEU A 226 -6.47 -19.51 45.48
CA LEU A 226 -7.27 -20.46 44.70
C LEU A 226 -6.41 -21.40 43.85
N ARG A 227 -5.23 -20.97 43.41
CA ARG A 227 -4.28 -21.84 42.70
C ARG A 227 -3.62 -22.84 43.63
N ARG A 228 -3.23 -22.42 44.83
CA ARG A 228 -2.58 -23.28 45.85
C ARG A 228 -3.55 -24.27 46.48
N GLN A 229 -4.75 -23.83 46.81
CA GLN A 229 -5.79 -24.63 47.44
C GLN A 229 -7.12 -24.41 46.72
N PRO A 230 -7.34 -25.10 45.59
CA PRO A 230 -8.59 -24.99 44.85
C PRO A 230 -9.76 -25.43 45.72
N LYS A 231 -10.78 -24.59 45.80
CA LYS A 231 -12.02 -24.83 46.53
C LYS A 231 -13.19 -24.35 45.68
N PHE A 232 -14.39 -24.81 46.01
CA PHE A 232 -15.59 -24.26 45.39
C PHE A 232 -15.67 -22.75 45.61
N LEU A 233 -15.98 -22.02 44.54
CA LEU A 233 -16.07 -20.56 44.56
C LEU A 233 -17.36 -20.09 45.21
N SER A 234 -17.24 -19.17 46.16
CA SER A 234 -18.39 -18.43 46.70
C SER A 234 -18.80 -17.28 45.77
N ASP A 235 -20.01 -16.75 45.94
CA ASP A 235 -20.46 -15.58 45.17
C ASP A 235 -19.51 -14.38 45.29
N LYS A 236 -18.90 -14.20 46.46
CA LYS A 236 -17.88 -13.16 46.69
C LYS A 236 -16.60 -13.41 45.89
N ASP A 237 -16.18 -14.67 45.78
CA ASP A 237 -15.01 -15.02 44.97
C ASP A 237 -15.29 -14.75 43.49
N TRP A 238 -16.49 -15.09 43.00
CA TRP A 238 -16.91 -14.80 41.62
C TRP A 238 -16.94 -13.30 41.31
N GLU A 239 -17.48 -12.50 42.21
CA GLU A 239 -17.52 -11.04 42.08
C GLU A 239 -16.09 -10.46 42.02
N HIS A 240 -15.21 -10.88 42.94
CA HIS A 240 -13.81 -10.44 42.95
C HIS A 240 -13.08 -10.82 41.66
N LEU A 241 -13.19 -12.07 41.22
CA LEU A 241 -12.52 -12.53 39.99
C LEU A 241 -13.04 -11.79 38.75
N THR A 242 -14.34 -11.48 38.70
CA THR A 242 -14.95 -10.71 37.61
C THR A 242 -14.43 -9.27 37.58
N GLN A 243 -14.41 -8.61 38.74
CA GLN A 243 -13.87 -7.25 38.86
C GLN A 243 -12.38 -7.20 38.51
N LEU A 244 -11.58 -8.16 38.99
CA LEU A 244 -10.18 -8.30 38.65
C LEU A 244 -9.99 -8.46 37.14
N ALA A 245 -10.71 -9.39 36.51
CA ALA A 245 -10.58 -9.64 35.08
C ALA A 245 -11.01 -8.44 34.24
N ASN A 246 -12.11 -7.74 34.60
CA ASN A 246 -12.52 -6.54 33.88
C ASN A 246 -11.51 -5.41 34.04
N ARG A 247 -10.93 -5.23 35.22
CA ARG A 247 -9.89 -4.22 35.46
C ARG A 247 -8.60 -4.50 34.68
N VAL A 248 -8.20 -5.77 34.62
CA VAL A 248 -6.91 -6.18 34.03
C VAL A 248 -7.01 -6.39 32.52
N TYR A 249 -8.16 -6.83 32.02
CA TYR A 249 -8.39 -7.17 30.61
C TYR A 249 -9.46 -6.28 29.95
N SER A 250 -9.46 -4.98 30.26
CA SER A 250 -10.28 -3.96 29.57
C SER A 250 -11.75 -4.36 29.41
N ASP A 251 -12.43 -4.59 30.53
CA ASP A 251 -13.85 -4.99 30.59
C ASP A 251 -14.18 -6.30 29.83
N PHE A 252 -13.26 -7.27 29.90
CA PHE A 252 -13.33 -8.58 29.24
C PHE A 252 -14.72 -9.24 29.32
N THR A 253 -15.32 -9.35 30.51
CA THR A 253 -16.60 -10.08 30.67
C THR A 253 -17.76 -9.36 29.99
N ASN A 254 -17.82 -8.03 30.09
CA ASN A 254 -18.83 -7.21 29.43
C ASN A 254 -18.68 -7.26 27.91
N ARG A 255 -17.45 -7.15 27.41
CA ARG A 255 -17.14 -7.28 25.98
C ARG A 255 -17.52 -8.65 25.44
N LEU A 256 -17.28 -9.71 26.20
CA LEU A 256 -17.59 -11.06 25.78
C LEU A 256 -19.10 -11.31 25.74
N ALA A 257 -19.83 -10.87 26.76
CA ALA A 257 -21.29 -10.99 26.81
C ALA A 257 -21.99 -10.14 25.73
N THR A 258 -21.44 -8.96 25.41
CA THR A 258 -21.99 -8.09 24.36
C THR A 258 -21.73 -8.67 22.97
N ARG A 259 -20.54 -9.24 22.73
CA ARG A 259 -20.19 -9.82 21.43
C ARG A 259 -20.94 -11.13 21.19
N PHE A 260 -21.12 -11.95 22.23
CA PHE A 260 -21.76 -13.27 22.12
C PHE A 260 -22.95 -13.41 23.07
N PRO A 261 -24.12 -12.85 22.71
CA PRO A 261 -25.30 -12.86 23.58
C PRO A 261 -25.91 -14.25 23.80
N SER A 262 -25.57 -15.27 23.00
CA SER A 262 -26.04 -16.66 23.23
C SER A 262 -25.29 -17.40 24.34
N LEU A 263 -24.21 -16.82 24.88
CA LEU A 263 -23.46 -17.42 25.97
C LEU A 263 -24.27 -17.38 27.26
N THR A 264 -24.32 -18.54 27.95
CA THR A 264 -24.95 -18.60 29.27
C THR A 264 -24.03 -18.05 30.35
N ALA A 265 -24.58 -17.75 31.53
CA ALA A 265 -23.78 -17.34 32.69
C ALA A 265 -22.67 -18.35 33.01
N ALA A 266 -22.93 -19.65 32.89
CA ALA A 266 -21.94 -20.71 33.09
C ALA A 266 -20.82 -20.68 32.03
N ASP A 267 -21.16 -20.35 30.78
CA ASP A 267 -20.17 -20.19 29.71
C ASP A 267 -19.24 -18.99 29.99
N LEU A 268 -19.81 -17.86 30.44
CA LEU A 268 -19.04 -16.67 30.83
C LEU A 268 -18.12 -16.94 32.04
N GLN A 269 -18.62 -17.68 33.04
CA GLN A 269 -17.82 -18.12 34.20
C GLN A 269 -16.66 -19.01 33.77
N LEU A 270 -16.89 -19.95 32.84
CA LEU A 270 -15.83 -20.79 32.29
C LEU A 270 -14.78 -19.94 31.55
N CYS A 271 -15.20 -19.01 30.69
CA CYS A 271 -14.30 -18.08 30.01
C CYS A 271 -13.48 -17.23 30.97
N LEU A 272 -14.09 -16.74 32.06
CA LEU A 272 -13.41 -15.99 33.10
C LEU A 272 -12.27 -16.81 33.73
N LEU A 273 -12.54 -18.06 34.13
CA LEU A 273 -11.52 -18.91 34.75
C LEU A 273 -10.41 -19.32 33.77
N ILE A 274 -10.75 -19.54 32.50
CA ILE A 274 -9.76 -19.77 31.43
C ILE A 274 -8.88 -18.54 31.23
N ARG A 275 -9.48 -17.33 31.21
CA ARG A 275 -8.77 -16.07 31.04
C ARG A 275 -7.75 -15.83 32.14
N LEU A 276 -8.12 -16.18 33.38
CA LEU A 276 -7.27 -16.12 34.58
C LEU A 276 -6.24 -17.27 34.70
N ARG A 277 -6.14 -18.12 33.66
CA ARG A 277 -5.15 -19.20 33.53
C ARG A 277 -5.26 -20.31 34.60
N PHE A 278 -6.47 -20.61 35.07
CA PHE A 278 -6.66 -21.82 35.89
C PHE A 278 -6.59 -23.09 35.02
N THR A 279 -5.97 -24.14 35.54
CA THR A 279 -5.88 -25.43 34.84
C THR A 279 -7.24 -26.14 34.80
N ASN A 280 -7.46 -27.08 33.87
CA ASN A 280 -8.72 -27.83 33.80
C ASN A 280 -9.07 -28.54 35.13
N ALA A 281 -8.06 -29.04 35.85
CA ALA A 281 -8.24 -29.66 37.16
C ALA A 281 -8.67 -28.64 38.22
N GLN A 282 -8.07 -27.44 38.21
CA GLN A 282 -8.48 -26.35 39.11
C GLN A 282 -9.89 -25.89 38.78
N VAL A 283 -10.21 -25.60 37.51
CA VAL A 283 -11.55 -25.20 37.05
C VAL A 283 -12.61 -26.21 37.49
N ALA A 284 -12.32 -27.51 37.37
CA ALA A 284 -13.22 -28.57 37.81
C ALA A 284 -13.56 -28.44 39.31
N THR A 285 -12.55 -28.24 40.15
CA THR A 285 -12.73 -28.04 41.60
C THR A 285 -13.43 -26.71 41.92
N LEU A 286 -13.10 -25.63 41.21
CA LEU A 286 -13.67 -24.28 41.44
C LEU A 286 -15.19 -24.24 41.17
N ILE A 287 -15.67 -24.96 40.16
CA ILE A 287 -17.10 -25.03 39.77
C ILE A 287 -17.80 -26.29 40.36
N ALA A 288 -17.08 -27.13 41.13
CA ALA A 288 -17.59 -28.40 41.67
C ALA A 288 -18.13 -29.37 40.61
N VAL A 289 -17.36 -29.58 39.54
CA VAL A 289 -17.65 -30.55 38.48
C VAL A 289 -16.48 -31.51 38.28
N SER A 290 -16.68 -32.57 37.50
CA SER A 290 -15.58 -33.46 37.13
C SER A 290 -14.67 -32.81 36.06
N PRO A 291 -13.36 -33.16 35.99
CA PRO A 291 -12.49 -32.68 34.91
C PRO A 291 -13.00 -33.01 33.50
N ALA A 292 -13.65 -34.17 33.33
CA ALA A 292 -14.28 -34.55 32.07
C ALA A 292 -15.45 -33.62 31.70
N SER A 293 -16.22 -33.16 32.70
CA SER A 293 -17.31 -32.19 32.50
C SER A 293 -16.78 -30.85 32.02
N VAL A 294 -15.60 -30.40 32.48
CA VAL A 294 -14.97 -29.16 31.99
C VAL A 294 -14.64 -29.27 30.50
N SER A 295 -14.05 -30.38 30.06
CA SER A 295 -13.77 -30.64 28.64
C SER A 295 -15.05 -30.62 27.79
N GLN A 296 -16.13 -31.23 28.30
CA GLN A 296 -17.41 -31.22 27.60
C GLN A 296 -18.03 -29.80 27.55
N GLN A 297 -17.92 -29.01 28.63
CA GLN A 297 -18.36 -27.62 28.63
C GLN A 297 -17.56 -26.78 27.63
N LYS A 298 -16.22 -26.94 27.55
CA LYS A 298 -15.39 -26.29 26.54
C LYS A 298 -15.81 -26.67 25.12
N PHE A 299 -16.15 -27.93 24.87
CA PHE A 299 -16.66 -28.36 23.57
C PHE A 299 -18.01 -27.71 23.22
N ARG A 300 -18.93 -27.64 24.18
CA ARG A 300 -20.23 -26.97 24.00
C ARG A 300 -20.07 -25.46 23.76
N LEU A 301 -19.18 -24.82 24.51
CA LEU A 301 -18.81 -23.42 24.35
C LEU A 301 -18.24 -23.17 22.94
N LYS A 302 -17.30 -24.02 22.47
CA LYS A 302 -16.78 -23.95 21.10
C LYS A 302 -17.90 -23.99 20.07
N LYS A 303 -18.82 -24.95 20.20
CA LYS A 303 -19.94 -25.10 19.27
C LYS A 303 -20.85 -23.88 19.25
N ARG A 304 -21.12 -23.26 20.40
CA ARG A 304 -21.95 -22.03 20.49
C ARG A 304 -21.25 -20.83 19.86
N LEU A 305 -19.98 -20.63 20.16
CA LEU A 305 -19.18 -19.55 19.54
C LEU A 305 -19.13 -19.70 18.01
N MET A 306 -19.00 -20.93 17.50
CA MET A 306 -19.05 -21.21 16.05
C MET A 306 -20.42 -20.97 15.40
N GLN A 307 -21.51 -21.06 16.16
CA GLN A 307 -22.85 -20.77 15.64
C GLN A 307 -23.06 -19.28 15.40
N GLU A 308 -22.41 -18.42 16.19
CA GLU A 308 -22.43 -16.98 15.96
C GLU A 308 -21.37 -16.54 14.95
N GLU A 309 -20.18 -17.16 14.98
CA GLU A 309 -19.07 -16.80 14.11
C GLU A 309 -18.31 -18.05 13.61
N GLU A 310 -18.64 -18.50 12.40
CA GLU A 310 -18.09 -19.72 11.80
C GLU A 310 -16.57 -19.64 11.53
N THR A 311 -16.04 -18.43 11.36
CA THR A 311 -14.61 -18.18 11.08
C THR A 311 -13.70 -18.27 12.30
N LEU A 312 -14.25 -18.33 13.52
CA LEU A 312 -13.49 -18.10 14.75
C LEU A 312 -12.42 -19.18 15.05
N PHE A 313 -12.57 -20.41 14.55
CA PHE A 313 -11.67 -21.53 14.88
C PHE A 313 -11.14 -22.28 13.64
N LYS A 314 -11.08 -21.62 12.48
CA LYS A 314 -10.73 -22.28 11.20
C LYS A 314 -9.30 -22.84 11.15
N ASP A 315 -8.38 -22.28 11.93
CA ASP A 315 -6.96 -22.69 11.95
C ASP A 315 -6.63 -23.75 13.02
N GLY A 316 -7.64 -24.50 13.48
CA GLY A 316 -7.47 -25.53 14.51
C GLY A 316 -7.33 -24.96 15.93
N GLU A 317 -7.66 -23.69 16.13
CA GLU A 317 -7.56 -23.03 17.43
C GLU A 317 -8.46 -23.69 18.49
N THR A 318 -7.98 -23.66 19.73
CA THR A 318 -8.71 -24.12 20.91
C THR A 318 -9.49 -22.97 21.54
N VAL A 319 -10.54 -23.30 22.31
CA VAL A 319 -11.29 -22.30 23.07
C VAL A 319 -10.38 -21.51 24.02
N ASP A 320 -9.41 -22.19 24.63
CA ASP A 320 -8.44 -21.57 25.52
C ASP A 320 -7.58 -20.53 24.79
N GLY A 321 -7.10 -20.86 23.58
CA GLY A 321 -6.35 -19.93 22.73
C GLY A 321 -7.17 -18.68 22.37
N PHE A 322 -8.42 -18.88 21.95
CA PHE A 322 -9.34 -17.78 21.66
C PHE A 322 -9.56 -16.86 22.89
N VAL A 323 -9.88 -17.45 24.05
CA VAL A 323 -10.14 -16.70 25.28
C VAL A 323 -8.88 -15.95 25.76
N TRP A 324 -7.68 -16.49 25.53
CA TRP A 324 -6.43 -15.82 25.89
C TRP A 324 -6.10 -14.63 25.00
N GLY A 325 -6.51 -14.67 23.73
CA GLY A 325 -6.32 -13.60 22.76
C GLY A 325 -7.39 -12.50 22.80
N TYR A 326 -8.52 -12.73 23.46
CA TYR A 326 -9.64 -11.79 23.58
C TYR A 326 -9.52 -10.79 24.73
#